data_AF-U6IXX0-F1
#
_entry.id   AF-U6IXX0-F1
#
_cell.length_a   1.000
_cell.length_b   1.000
_cell.length_c   1.000
_cell.angle_alpha   90.00
_cell.angle_beta   90.00
_cell.angle_gamma   90.00
#
_symmetry.space_group_name_H-M   'P 1'
#
loop_
_entity.id
_entity.type
_entity.pdbx_description
1 polymer ?
#
loop_
_entity_poly.entity_id
_entity_poly.type
_entity_poly.pdbx_seq_one_letter_code
_entity_poly.pdbx_strand_id
1 'polypeptide(L)'
;MAAPLARHAPRLFTKIVRFDAVTVAKSHVQPIRFPKVTYNDMTKPEGPWQEKYDALNAEYSRYMYIGICSFMVSLGITLYALDPFKYMEPAHRNTPDGLAFLNPKPEVLADIQE
;
A
#
# COMPACT_ATOMS: atom_id res chain seq x y z
N MET A 1 10.65 -6.58 25.00
CA MET A 1 9.78 -7.67 25.48
C MET A 1 8.82 -8.11 24.37
N ALA A 2 9.28 -8.91 23.41
CA ALA A 2 8.47 -9.30 22.23
C ALA A 2 8.52 -10.82 21.94
N ALA A 3 8.67 -11.64 23.00
CA ALA A 3 8.93 -13.07 22.85
C ALA A 3 7.72 -14.03 22.89
N PRO A 4 6.48 -13.68 23.31
CA PRO A 4 5.44 -14.72 23.42
C PRO A 4 4.64 -15.00 22.14
N LEU A 5 4.60 -14.09 21.16
CA LEU A 5 3.75 -14.24 19.97
C LEU A 5 4.30 -15.20 18.90
N ALA A 6 5.61 -15.45 18.87
CA ALA A 6 6.24 -16.30 17.85
C ALA A 6 6.00 -17.80 18.08
N ARG A 7 5.65 -18.23 19.30
CA ARG A 7 5.53 -19.67 19.65
C ARG A 7 4.28 -20.36 19.09
N HIS A 8 3.27 -19.59 18.67
CA HIS A 8 2.00 -20.15 18.20
C HIS A 8 1.77 -20.00 16.68
N ALA A 9 2.59 -19.22 15.99
CA ALA A 9 2.53 -19.04 14.55
C ALA A 9 2.66 -20.36 13.74
N PRO A 10 3.60 -21.29 14.03
CA PRO A 10 3.79 -22.46 13.17
C PRO A 10 2.64 -23.48 13.26
N ARG A 11 1.88 -23.48 14.38
CA ARG A 11 0.72 -24.37 14.56
C ARG A 11 -0.53 -23.90 13.82
N LEU A 12 -0.62 -22.60 13.52
CA LEU A 12 -1.70 -22.04 12.70
C LEU A 12 -1.44 -22.30 11.21
N PHE A 13 -0.19 -22.18 10.76
CA PHE A 13 0.18 -22.45 9.37
C PHE A 13 -0.08 -23.90 8.94
N THR A 14 0.16 -24.89 9.80
CA THR A 14 -0.05 -26.31 9.44
C THR A 14 -1.53 -26.69 9.34
N LYS A 15 -2.45 -25.97 9.97
CA LYS A 15 -3.89 -26.16 9.77
C LYS A 15 -4.38 -25.54 8.46
N ILE A 16 -3.71 -24.51 7.96
CA ILE A 16 -4.07 -23.82 6.70
C ILE A 16 -3.57 -24.60 5.47
N VAL A 17 -2.50 -25.40 5.61
CA VAL A 17 -1.86 -26.13 4.49
C VAL A 17 -2.29 -27.62 4.42
N ARG A 18 -3.47 -27.96 4.96
CA ARG A 18 -4.11 -29.24 4.59
C ARG A 18 -4.76 -29.08 3.23
N PHE A 19 -3.97 -29.30 2.17
CA PHE A 19 -4.52 -29.61 0.87
C PHE A 19 -5.26 -30.94 0.97
N ASP A 20 -6.59 -30.89 1.04
CA ASP A 20 -7.42 -32.07 0.82
C ASP A 20 -7.13 -32.57 -0.59
N ALA A 21 -6.38 -33.66 -0.68
CA ALA A 21 -6.22 -34.42 -1.91
C ALA A 21 -7.57 -35.09 -2.23
N VAL A 22 -8.46 -34.33 -2.87
CA VAL A 22 -9.73 -34.83 -3.38
C VAL A 22 -9.42 -35.83 -4.48
N THR A 23 -9.64 -37.11 -4.21
CA THR A 23 -9.65 -38.16 -5.22
C THR A 23 -10.76 -37.84 -6.21
N VAL A 24 -10.37 -37.50 -7.44
CA VAL A 24 -11.31 -37.17 -8.53
C VAL A 24 -12.06 -38.44 -8.92
N ALA A 25 -13.21 -38.67 -8.30
CA ALA A 25 -14.20 -39.61 -8.80
C ALA A 25 -14.70 -39.08 -10.15
N LYS A 26 -14.39 -39.79 -11.24
CA LYS A 26 -14.93 -39.48 -12.58
C LYS A 26 -16.43 -39.78 -12.59
N SER A 27 -17.21 -38.75 -12.31
CA SER A 27 -18.65 -38.72 -12.46
C SER A 27 -19.04 -38.95 -13.93
N HIS A 28 -20.03 -39.82 -14.16
CA HIS A 28 -20.72 -40.01 -15.45
C HIS A 28 -21.50 -38.74 -15.88
N VAL A 29 -21.72 -37.80 -14.97
CA VAL A 29 -22.46 -36.56 -15.27
C VAL A 29 -21.68 -35.76 -16.31
N GLN A 30 -22.35 -35.45 -17.43
CA GLN A 30 -21.82 -34.59 -18.49
C GLN A 30 -21.18 -33.34 -17.86
N PRO A 31 -20.02 -32.89 -18.34
CA PRO A 31 -19.34 -31.73 -17.77
C PRO A 31 -20.32 -30.57 -17.68
N ILE A 32 -20.42 -29.97 -16.50
CA ILE A 32 -21.21 -28.76 -16.25
C ILE A 32 -20.76 -27.75 -17.31
N ARG A 33 -21.56 -27.59 -18.37
CA ARG A 33 -21.30 -26.57 -19.37
C ARG A 33 -21.52 -25.27 -18.62
N PHE A 34 -20.44 -24.55 -18.35
CA PHE A 34 -20.55 -23.20 -17.83
C PHE A 34 -21.50 -22.45 -18.76
N PRO A 35 -22.62 -21.93 -18.24
CA PRO A 35 -23.49 -21.13 -19.07
C PRO A 35 -22.64 -19.98 -19.60
N LYS A 36 -22.54 -19.86 -20.93
CA LYS A 36 -22.01 -18.65 -21.58
C LYS A 36 -23.07 -17.57 -21.39
N VAL A 37 -23.16 -17.04 -20.18
CA VAL A 37 -24.01 -15.90 -19.88
C VAL A 37 -23.36 -14.70 -20.56
N THR A 38 -24.02 -14.18 -21.59
CA THR A 38 -23.59 -12.93 -22.23
C THR A 38 -24.10 -11.79 -21.38
N TYR A 39 -23.48 -10.61 -21.44
CA TYR A 39 -23.91 -9.44 -20.65
C TYR A 39 -25.39 -9.07 -20.88
N ASN A 40 -25.94 -9.45 -22.04
CA ASN A 40 -27.35 -9.29 -22.41
C ASN A 40 -28.31 -10.27 -21.73
N ASP A 41 -27.80 -11.40 -21.22
CA ASP A 41 -28.58 -12.42 -20.50
C ASP A 41 -28.68 -12.10 -19.01
N MET A 42 -27.90 -11.13 -18.52
CA MET A 42 -28.07 -10.62 -17.17
C MET A 42 -29.35 -9.80 -17.12
N THR A 43 -30.22 -10.13 -16.16
CA THR A 43 -31.43 -9.36 -15.92
C THR A 43 -31.04 -7.91 -15.67
N LYS A 44 -31.52 -7.01 -16.54
CA LYS A 44 -31.45 -5.58 -16.25
C LYS A 44 -32.17 -5.39 -14.91
N PRO A 45 -31.54 -4.77 -13.91
CA PRO A 45 -32.18 -4.59 -12.61
C PRO A 45 -33.51 -3.88 -12.81
N GLU A 46 -34.60 -4.56 -12.48
CA GLU A 46 -35.95 -4.02 -12.60
C GLU A 46 -36.20 -3.06 -11.43
N GLY A 47 -36.70 -1.85 -11.71
CA GLY A 47 -36.99 -0.80 -10.72
C GLY A 47 -35.96 0.34 -10.66
N PRO A 48 -36.06 1.25 -9.67
CA PRO A 48 -35.22 2.44 -9.54
C PRO A 48 -33.84 2.10 -8.95
N TRP A 49 -33.16 1.12 -9.53
CA TRP A 49 -31.82 0.70 -9.08
C TRP A 49 -30.81 1.84 -9.13
N GLN A 50 -31.00 2.76 -10.09
CA GLN A 50 -30.15 3.92 -10.28
C GLN A 50 -30.25 4.88 -9.09
N GLU A 51 -31.46 5.14 -8.59
CA GLU A 51 -31.65 5.98 -7.38
C GLU A 51 -30.97 5.37 -6.15
N LYS A 52 -31.08 4.04 -6.01
CA LYS A 52 -30.42 3.31 -4.90
C LYS A 52 -28.90 3.32 -5.04
N TYR A 53 -28.40 3.17 -6.26
CA TYR A 53 -26.97 3.24 -6.57
C TYR A 53 -26.43 4.64 -6.27
N ASP A 54 -27.13 5.69 -6.69
CA ASP A 54 -26.73 7.08 -6.49
C ASP A 54 -26.73 7.44 -4.99
N ALA A 55 -27.73 7.00 -4.24
CA ALA A 55 -27.77 7.17 -2.78
C ALA A 55 -26.59 6.49 -2.08
N LEU A 56 -26.30 5.23 -2.41
CA LEU A 56 -25.15 4.50 -1.89
C LEU A 56 -23.83 5.18 -2.26
N ASN A 57 -23.70 5.63 -3.50
CA ASN A 57 -22.48 6.28 -3.98
C ASN A 57 -22.23 7.62 -3.28
N ALA A 58 -23.28 8.39 -2.99
CA ALA A 58 -23.19 9.64 -2.25
C ALA A 58 -22.70 9.40 -0.80
N GLU A 59 -23.21 8.36 -0.13
CA GLU A 59 -22.76 7.97 1.20
C GLU A 59 -21.30 7.50 1.20
N TYR A 60 -20.94 6.63 0.25
CA TYR A 60 -19.56 6.14 0.10
C TYR A 60 -18.58 7.29 -0.15
N SER A 61 -18.93 8.21 -1.05
CA SER A 61 -18.10 9.36 -1.39
C SER A 61 -17.85 10.23 -0.16
N ARG A 62 -18.88 10.45 0.67
CA ARG A 62 -18.75 11.20 1.92
C ARG A 62 -17.75 10.56 2.87
N TYR A 63 -17.84 9.24 3.10
CA TYR A 63 -16.89 8.54 3.97
C TYR A 63 -15.46 8.52 3.40
N MET A 64 -15.33 8.37 2.08
CA MET A 64 -14.04 8.45 1.40
C MET A 64 -13.37 9.81 1.64
N TYR A 65 -14.09 10.92 1.45
CA TYR A 65 -13.53 12.25 1.69
C TYR A 65 -13.15 12.48 3.14
N ILE A 66 -13.94 12.00 4.10
CA ILE A 66 -13.60 12.07 5.53
C ILE A 66 -12.32 11.27 5.81
N GLY A 67 -12.17 10.08 5.20
CA GLY A 67 -10.98 9.25 5.32
C GLY A 67 -9.73 9.93 4.73
N ILE A 68 -9.86 10.55 3.55
CA ILE A 68 -8.76 11.30 2.94
C ILE A 68 -8.37 12.48 3.83
N CYS A 69 -9.34 13.25 4.34
CA CYS A 69 -9.06 14.37 5.23
C CYS A 69 -8.35 13.94 6.52
N SER A 70 -8.81 12.86 7.17
CA SER A 70 -8.17 12.36 8.39
C SER A 70 -6.76 11.82 8.14
N PHE A 71 -6.53 11.17 7.00
CA PHE A 71 -5.21 10.74 6.57
C PHE A 71 -4.26 11.90 6.29
N MET A 72 -4.72 12.97 5.63
CA MET A 72 -3.89 14.14 5.36
C MET A 72 -3.51 14.88 6.64
N VAL A 73 -4.45 15.01 7.59
CA VAL A 73 -4.18 15.61 8.90
C VAL A 73 -3.19 14.77 9.69
N SER A 74 -3.36 13.45 9.73
CA SER A 74 -2.43 12.58 10.44
C SER A 74 -1.04 12.59 9.81
N LEU A 75 -0.97 12.57 8.47
CA LEU A 75 0.29 12.73 7.73
C LEU A 75 0.97 14.06 8.08
N GLY A 76 0.23 15.18 8.09
CA GLY A 76 0.76 16.49 8.46
C GLY A 76 1.34 16.53 9.88
N ILE A 77 0.62 15.96 10.86
CA ILE A 77 1.10 15.84 12.24
C ILE A 77 2.36 14.96 12.29
N THR A 78 2.38 13.83 11.58
CA THR A 78 3.55 12.96 11.56
C THR A 78 4.76 13.65 10.94
N LEU A 79 4.61 14.36 9.82
CA LEU A 79 5.71 15.10 9.18
C LEU A 79 6.22 16.24 10.07
N TYR A 80 5.32 16.95 10.76
CA TYR A 80 5.70 17.96 11.73
C TYR A 80 6.49 17.35 12.91
N ALA A 81 6.04 16.21 13.45
CA ALA A 81 6.70 15.54 14.56
C ALA A 81 8.03 14.88 14.18
N LEU A 82 8.13 14.35 12.95
CA LEU A 82 9.34 13.71 12.45
C LEU A 82 10.45 14.72 12.17
N ASP A 83 10.08 16.00 12.01
CA ASP A 83 10.94 17.13 11.66
C ASP A 83 12.08 16.72 10.70
N PRO A 84 11.73 16.14 9.53
CA PRO A 84 12.67 15.38 8.71
C PRO A 84 13.80 16.24 8.17
N PHE A 85 13.64 17.57 8.18
CA PHE A 85 14.61 18.53 7.71
C PHE A 85 15.51 19.09 8.83
N LYS A 86 15.23 18.82 10.11
CA LYS A 86 16.01 19.35 11.24
C LYS A 86 17.45 18.85 11.28
N TYR A 87 17.64 17.61 10.87
CA TYR A 87 18.95 16.96 10.83
C TYR A 87 19.42 16.69 9.40
N MET A 88 18.75 17.26 8.39
CA MET A 88 19.32 17.26 7.05
C MET A 88 20.54 18.17 7.09
N GLU A 89 21.72 17.55 6.97
CA GLU A 89 22.93 18.30 6.75
C GLU A 89 22.74 19.18 5.50
N PRO A 90 23.15 20.47 5.56
CA PRO A 90 23.10 21.31 4.38
C PRO A 90 23.87 20.60 3.27
N ALA A 91 23.29 20.60 2.07
CA ALA A 91 23.91 19.99 0.90
C ALA A 91 25.38 20.44 0.83
N HIS A 92 26.30 19.50 1.05
CA HIS A 92 27.73 19.80 1.04
C HIS A 92 28.08 20.27 -0.35
N ARG A 93 28.18 21.59 -0.50
CA ARG A 93 28.71 22.19 -1.71
C ARG A 93 30.21 21.97 -1.70
N ASN A 94 30.78 21.58 -2.84
CA ASN A 94 32.21 21.59 -3.11
C ASN A 94 32.72 23.04 -3.10
N THR A 95 32.65 23.67 -1.93
CA THR A 95 33.10 25.02 -1.65
C THR A 95 34.25 24.89 -0.66
N PRO A 96 35.24 25.79 -0.69
CA PRO A 96 36.39 25.72 0.19
C PRO A 96 35.99 25.61 1.67
N ASP A 97 34.97 26.38 2.08
CA ASP A 97 34.42 26.39 3.44
C ASP A 97 33.74 25.06 3.82
N GLY A 98 33.09 24.41 2.85
CA GLY A 98 32.44 23.12 3.04
C GLY A 98 33.41 21.94 3.10
N LEU A 99 34.64 22.09 2.61
CA LEU A 99 35.69 21.05 2.62
C LEU A 99 36.74 21.28 3.72
N ALA A 100 36.64 22.37 4.48
CA ALA A 100 37.59 22.73 5.55
C ALA A 100 37.73 21.64 6.62
N PHE A 101 36.69 20.81 6.83
CA PHE A 101 36.72 19.67 7.74
C PHE A 101 37.74 18.57 7.35
N LEU A 102 38.12 18.49 6.06
CA LEU A 102 39.05 17.47 5.56
C LEU A 102 40.52 17.90 5.63
N ASN A 103 40.82 19.13 6.07
CA ASN A 103 42.15 19.76 5.90
C ASN A 103 42.73 19.50 4.49
N PRO A 104 42.02 19.91 3.43
CA PRO A 104 42.46 19.63 2.07
C PRO A 104 43.78 20.34 1.78
N LYS A 105 44.62 19.70 0.95
CA LYS A 105 45.85 20.32 0.44
C LYS A 105 45.47 21.54 -0.41
N PRO A 106 46.26 22.63 -0.35
CA PRO A 106 45.93 23.89 -1.03
C PRO A 106 45.81 23.77 -2.55
N GLU A 107 46.50 22.80 -3.16
CA GLU A 107 46.41 22.50 -4.60
C GLU A 107 45.00 22.08 -5.02
N VAL A 108 44.35 21.24 -4.22
CA VAL A 108 43.01 20.70 -4.52
C VAL A 108 41.92 21.77 -4.37
N LEU A 109 42.16 22.81 -3.57
CA LEU A 109 41.23 23.93 -3.44
C LEU A 109 41.22 24.85 -4.67
N ALA A 110 42.34 24.95 -5.38
CA ALA A 110 42.45 25.77 -6.60
C ALA A 110 41.64 25.15 -7.76
N ASP A 111 41.72 23.83 -7.91
CA ASP A 111 41.02 23.07 -8.96
C ASP A 111 39.49 23.10 -8.84
N ILE A 112 38.96 23.47 -7.67
CA ILE A 112 37.52 23.54 -7.38
C ILE A 112 36.94 24.94 -7.68
N GLN A 113 37.79 25.95 -7.83
CA GLN A 113 37.41 27.35 -8.07
C GLN A 113 37.39 27.75 -9.56
N GLU A 114 37.90 26.90 -10.46
CA GLU A 114 37.73 27.03 -11.93
C GLU A 114 36.38 26.47 -12.41
#